data_AF-R7Z8T4-F1
#
_entry.id   AF-R7Z8T4-F1
#
_cell.length_a   1.000
_cell.length_b   1.000
_cell.length_c   1.000
_cell.angle_alpha   90.00
_cell.angle_beta   90.00
_cell.angle_gamma   90.00
#
_symmetry.space_group_name_H-M   'P 1'
#
loop_
_entity.id
_entity.type
_entity.pdbx_description
1 polymer ?
#
loop_
_entity_poly.entity_id
_entity_poly.type
_entity_poly.pdbx_seq_one_letter_code
_entity_poly.pdbx_strand_id
1 'polypeptide(L)' 'MDLGDELLVFDALGTPSAGKELRSQAENITGKTVKYLINSHYHGDHVFGNQMFMDTTIIATSLTHRWCAEKINWKM' A
#
# COMPACT_ATOMS: atom_id res chain seq x y z
N MET A 1 -8.45 1.61 6.81
CA MET A 1 -9.31 2.71 7.28
C MET A 1 -10.57 2.71 6.43
N ASP A 2 -11.72 2.53 7.07
CA ASP A 2 -13.03 2.63 6.41
C ASP A 2 -13.41 4.11 6.26
N LEU A 3 -13.62 4.56 5.02
CA LEU A 3 -13.97 5.95 4.69
C LEU A 3 -15.48 6.13 4.46
N GLY A 4 -16.30 5.12 4.74
CA GLY A 4 -17.71 5.08 4.36
C GLY A 4 -17.91 4.16 3.18
N ASP A 5 -17.75 4.64 1.95
CA ASP A 5 -17.95 3.81 0.75
C ASP A 5 -16.67 3.11 0.29
N GLU A 6 -15.51 3.64 0.66
CA GLU A 6 -14.21 3.20 0.16
C GLU A 6 -13.28 2.76 1.29
N LEU A 7 -12.35 1.87 0.97
CA LEU A 7 -11.36 1.36 1.91
C LEU A 7 -9.96 1.87 1.53
N LEU A 8 -9.26 2.38 2.53
CA LEU A 8 -7.89 2.86 2.41
C LEU A 8 -6.95 2.01 3.26
N VAL A 9 -5.81 1.63 2.70
CA VAL A 9 -4.70 0.99 3.42
C VAL A 9 -3.57 2.01 3.61
N PHE A 10 -2.92 1.97 4.78
CA PHE A 10 -1.79 2.82 5.12
C PHE A 10 -0.58 1.92 5.35
N ASP A 11 0.39 2.00 4.45
CA ASP A 11 1.54 1.12 4.27
C ASP A 11 1.20 -0.34 3.93
N ALA A 12 1.99 -0.95 3.05
CA ALA A 12 1.72 -2.25 2.44
C ALA A 12 2.51 -3.42 3.08
N LEU A 13 3.24 -3.17 4.18
CA LEU A 13 4.13 -4.12 4.84
C LEU A 13 5.37 -4.50 4.00
N GLY A 14 6.27 -5.28 4.63
CA GLY A 14 7.60 -5.58 4.10
C GLY A 14 7.71 -6.69 3.06
N THR A 15 6.62 -7.38 2.72
CA THR A 15 6.63 -8.47 1.73
C THR A 15 5.32 -8.53 0.94
N PRO A 16 5.33 -9.07 -0.29
CA PRO A 16 4.10 -9.33 -1.04
C PRO A 16 3.11 -10.23 -0.30
N SER A 17 3.58 -11.27 0.42
CA SER A 17 2.69 -12.14 1.19
C SER A 17 2.01 -11.41 2.34
N ALA A 18 2.74 -10.54 3.04
CA ALA A 18 2.18 -9.72 4.11
C ALA A 18 1.18 -8.69 3.58
N GLY A 19 1.50 -8.01 2.47
CA GLY A 19 0.58 -7.07 1.81
C GLY A 19 -0.70 -7.74 1.32
N LYS A 20 -0.60 -8.97 0.80
CA LYS A 20 -1.76 -9.77 0.37
C LYS A 20 -2.66 -10.12 1.55
N GLU A 21 -2.07 -10.56 2.66
CA GLU A 21 -2.81 -10.91 3.86
C GLU A 21 -3.49 -9.67 4.46
N LEU A 22 -2.78 -8.54 4.53
CA LEU A 22 -3.34 -7.26 4.98
C LEU A 22 -4.56 -6.85 4.13
N ARG A 23 -4.44 -6.90 2.80
CA ARG A 23 -5.54 -6.62 1.89
C ARG A 23 -6.72 -7.55 2.14
N SER A 24 -6.48 -8.86 2.13
CA SER A 24 -7.50 -9.89 2.33
C SER A 24 -8.27 -9.67 3.63
N GLN A 25 -7.56 -9.47 4.75
CA GLN A 25 -8.19 -9.22 6.05
C GLN A 25 -9.01 -7.93 6.03
N ALA A 26 -8.47 -6.85 5.47
CA ALA A 26 -9.17 -5.57 5.41
C ALA A 26 -10.46 -5.67 4.58
N GLU A 27 -10.42 -6.33 3.42
CA GLU A 27 -11.59 -6.52 2.54
C GLU A 27 -12.60 -7.49 3.17
N ASN A 28 -12.16 -8.57 3.82
CA ASN A 28 -13.04 -9.53 4.49
C ASN A 28 -13.78 -8.93 5.69
N ILE A 29 -13.09 -8.13 6.52
CA ILE A 29 -13.68 -7.52 7.71
C ILE A 29 -14.71 -6.45 7.33
N THR A 30 -14.46 -5.72 6.25
CA THR A 30 -15.28 -4.54 5.86
C THR A 30 -16.31 -4.84 4.79
N GLY A 31 -16.14 -5.94 4.03
CA GLY A 31 -16.93 -6.24 2.84
C GLY A 31 -16.67 -5.28 1.66
N LYS A 32 -15.64 -4.44 1.73
CA LYS A 32 -15.30 -3.40 0.74
C LYS A 32 -13.97 -3.71 0.09
N THR A 33 -13.80 -3.36 -1.18
CA THR A 33 -12.51 -3.48 -1.88
C THR A 33 -11.59 -2.33 -1.53
N VAL A 34 -10.29 -2.59 -1.38
CA VAL A 34 -9.29 -1.52 -1.18
C VAL A 34 -9.23 -0.62 -2.42
N LYS A 35 -9.40 0.69 -2.23
CA LYS A 35 -9.36 1.69 -3.30
C LYS A 35 -8.08 2.51 -3.31
N TYR A 36 -7.52 2.78 -2.12
CA TYR A 36 -6.32 3.58 -1.96
C TYR A 36 -5.28 2.86 -1.10
N LEU A 37 -4.03 3.04 -1.47
CA LEU A 37 -2.87 2.73 -0.65
C LEU A 37 -2.09 4.02 -0.42
N ILE A 38 -1.88 4.40 0.84
CA ILE A 38 -0.96 5.48 1.20
C ILE A 38 0.38 4.88 1.62
N ASN A 39 1.48 5.35 1.03
CA ASN A 39 2.84 5.07 1.51
C ASN A 39 3.33 6.24 2.35
N SER A 40 3.60 5.98 3.63
CA SER A 40 4.10 6.99 4.57
C SER A 40 5.50 7.47 4.20
N HIS A 41 6.42 6.54 3.90
CA HIS A 41 7.79 6.80 3.47
C HIS A 41 8.37 5.58 2.73
N TYR A 42 9.65 5.67 2.32
CA TYR A 42 10.22 4.74 1.33
C TYR A 42 10.77 3.44 1.91
N HIS A 43 10.83 3.25 3.23
CA HIS A 43 11.49 2.07 3.78
C HIS A 43 10.76 0.78 3.39
N GLY A 44 11.52 -0.29 3.19
CA GLY A 44 11.02 -1.53 2.59
C GLY A 44 9.90 -2.19 3.39
N ASP A 45 9.94 -2.06 4.71
CA ASP A 45 8.90 -2.52 5.64
C ASP A 45 7.54 -1.82 5.45
N HIS A 46 7.50 -0.70 4.73
CA HIS A 46 6.28 0.02 4.39
C HIS A 46 5.80 -0.19 2.95
N VAL A 47 6.70 -0.49 1.99
CA VAL A 47 6.38 -0.40 0.55
C VAL A 47 6.60 -1.67 -0.26
N PHE A 48 7.27 -2.70 0.28
CA PHE A 48 7.54 -3.91 -0.51
C PHE A 48 6.30 -4.76 -0.80
N GLY A 49 5.23 -4.62 -0.01
CA GLY A 49 3.94 -5.22 -0.31
C GLY A 49 3.11 -4.51 -1.38
N ASN A 50 3.56 -3.35 -1.92
CA ASN A 50 2.81 -2.55 -2.90
C ASN A 50 2.35 -3.36 -4.13
N GLN A 51 3.09 -4.42 -4.48
CA GLN A 51 2.75 -5.35 -5.56
C GLN A 51 1.32 -5.89 -5.47
N MET A 52 0.77 -6.02 -4.25
CA MET A 52 -0.57 -6.54 -4.00
C MET A 52 -1.68 -5.49 -4.11
N PHE A 53 -1.30 -4.24 -4.40
CA PHE A 53 -2.18 -3.08 -4.47
C PHE A 53 -2.07 -2.34 -5.82
N MET A 54 -1.48 -2.96 -6.85
CA MET A 54 -1.24 -2.34 -8.17
C MET A 54 -2.53 -1.98 -8.94
N ASP A 55 -3.67 -2.54 -8.53
CA ASP A 55 -5.01 -2.23 -9.02
C ASP A 55 -5.68 -1.08 -8.25
N THR A 56 -5.00 -0.49 -7.27
CA THR A 56 -5.50 0.61 -6.43
C THR A 56 -4.79 1.93 -6.76
N THR A 57 -5.31 3.04 -6.25
CA THR A 57 -4.59 4.33 -6.35
C THR A 57 -3.53 4.40 -5.25
N ILE A 58 -2.25 4.36 -5.63
CA ILE A 58 -1.12 4.50 -4.71
C ILE A 58 -0.77 5.97 -4.55
N ILE A 59 -0.82 6.47 -3.31
CA ILE A 59 -0.61 7.87 -2.95
C ILE A 59 0.66 7.96 -2.10
N ALA A 60 1.57 8.86 -2.49
CA ALA A 60 2.77 9.17 -1.74
C ALA A 60 3.18 10.63 -2.00
N THR A 61 3.98 11.21 -1.11
CA THR A 61 4.63 12.49 -1.42
C THR A 61 5.62 12.31 -2.58
N SER A 62 5.92 13.38 -3.32
CA SER A 62 6.90 13.32 -4.42
C SER A 62 8.29 12.88 -3.93
N LEU A 63 8.63 13.16 -2.66
CA LEU A 63 9.89 12.73 -2.06
C LEU A 63 9.90 11.22 -1.78
N THR A 64 8.81 10.69 -1.19
CA THR A 64 8.65 9.25 -0.97
C THR A 64 8.70 8.48 -2.30
N HIS A 65 7.98 8.96 -3.32
CA HIS A 65 8.01 8.37 -4.66
C HIS A 65 9.43 8.30 -5.25
N ARG A 66 10.17 9.43 -5.18
CA ARG A 66 11.55 9.50 -5.66
C ARG A 66 12.48 8.56 -4.89
N TRP A 67 12.38 8.53 -3.56
CA TRP A 67 13.25 7.70 -2.74
C TRP A 67 12.97 6.21 -2.85
N CYS A 68 11.75 5.80 -3.17
CA CYS A 68 11.52 4.41 -3.55
C CYS A 68 12.39 4.01 -4.75
N ALA A 69 12.45 4.84 -5.80
CA ALA A 69 13.32 4.55 -6.94
C ALA A 69 14.81 4.64 -6.58
N GLU A 70 15.23 5.68 -5.86
CA GLU A 70 16.65 5.99 -5.64
C GLU A 70 17.32 5.19 -4.51
N LYS A 71 16.58 4.82 -3.46
CA LYS A 71 17.16 4.25 -2.23
C LYS A 71 16.93 2.76 -2.09
N ILE A 72 15.82 2.24 -2.62
CA ILE A 72 15.44 0.83 -2.51
C ILE A 72 15.13 0.19 -3.87
N ASN A 73 15.39 0.90 -4.97
CA ASN A 73 15.17 0.44 -6.35
C ASN A 73 13.75 -0.11 -6.60
N TRP A 74 12.76 0.48 -5.92
CA TRP A 74 11.34 0.17 -6.07
C TRP A 74 10.67 1.19 -7.01
N LYS A 75 9.91 0.72 -8.00
CA LYS A 75 9.11 1.58 -8.89
C LYS A 75 7.64 1.40 -8.54
N MET A 76 7.03 2.47 -8.04
CA MET A 76 5.58 2.56 -7.84
C MET A 76 4.87 2.74 -9.18
#